data_AF-A0A960IF67-F1
#
_entry.id   AF-A0A960IF67-F1
#
_cell.length_a   1.000
_cell.length_b   1.000
_cell.length_c   1.000
_cell.angle_alpha   90.00
_cell.angle_beta   90.00
_cell.angle_gamma   90.00
#
_symmetry.space_group_name_H-M   'P 1'
#
loop_
_entity.id
_entity.type
_entity.pdbx_description
1 polymer ?
#
loop_
_entity_poly.entity_id
_entity_poly.type
_entity_poly.pdbx_seq_one_letter_code
_entity_poly.pdbx_strand_id
1 'polypeptide(L)'
;MDERFTVHAAGEAADSGDLGGWVARFLASPGSDNPELAEELTAPPRWWFGPVRVPLDALHRLAGPADAPVLEVVDEEEWRDDVDDLAGLVEDAGFEPPPVIVSVRGGQLVVEDGNHRLEALRRAGHERAWAVLGVDRDA
;
A
#
# COMPACT_ATOMS: atom_id res chain seq x y z
N MET A 1 -0.35 -10.42 -13.00
CA MET A 1 0.25 -9.26 -12.30
C MET A 1 1.06 -8.45 -13.28
N ASP A 2 1.08 -7.14 -13.08
CA ASP A 2 1.88 -6.22 -13.87
C ASP A 2 3.31 -6.17 -13.32
N GLU A 3 4.29 -6.60 -14.12
CA GLU A 3 5.71 -6.66 -13.71
C GLU A 3 6.29 -5.30 -13.31
N ARG A 4 5.65 -4.21 -13.76
CA ARG A 4 6.02 -2.82 -13.44
C ARG A 4 5.71 -2.45 -11.99
N PHE A 5 4.84 -3.21 -11.32
CA PHE A 5 4.31 -2.90 -10.00
C PHE A 5 4.64 -3.98 -8.98
N THR A 6 5.94 -4.30 -8.88
CA THR A 6 6.48 -5.25 -7.91
C THR A 6 7.35 -4.54 -6.88
N VAL A 7 7.69 -5.21 -5.78
CA VAL A 7 8.67 -4.71 -4.81
C VAL A 7 10.02 -4.45 -5.49
N HIS A 8 10.43 -5.33 -6.42
CA HIS A 8 11.66 -5.15 -7.18
C HIS A 8 11.62 -3.87 -8.04
N ALA A 9 10.56 -3.66 -8.81
CA ALA A 9 10.41 -2.47 -9.65
C ALA A 9 10.33 -1.17 -8.84
N ALA A 10 9.69 -1.21 -7.66
CA ALA A 10 9.72 -0.08 -6.72
C ALA A 10 11.15 0.22 -6.23
N GLY A 11 11.96 -0.83 -5.98
CA GLY A 11 13.38 -0.70 -5.65
C GLY A 11 14.19 -0.04 -6.76
N GLU A 12 14.02 -0.47 -8.01
CA GLU A 12 14.70 0.16 -9.16
C GLU A 12 14.29 1.63 -9.35
N ALA A 13 13.02 1.96 -9.10
CA ALA A 13 12.54 3.34 -9.12
C ALA A 13 13.15 4.19 -7.99
N ALA A 14 13.35 3.62 -6.81
CA ALA A 14 14.04 4.29 -5.71
C ALA A 14 15.51 4.57 -6.03
N ASP A 15 16.22 3.57 -6.57
CA ASP A 15 17.64 3.69 -6.93
C ASP A 15 17.88 4.73 -8.05
N SER A 16 16.90 4.91 -8.92
CA SER A 16 16.94 5.91 -10.01
C SER A 16 16.37 7.29 -9.62
N GLY A 17 15.82 7.44 -8.41
CA GLY A 17 15.20 8.69 -7.95
C GLY A 17 13.82 8.99 -8.56
N ASP A 18 13.16 8.01 -9.20
CA ASP A 18 11.82 8.13 -9.79
C ASP A 18 10.72 7.45 -8.95
N LEU A 19 10.95 7.22 -7.65
CA LEU A 19 9.97 6.53 -6.81
C LEU A 19 8.62 7.25 -6.77
N GLY A 20 8.60 8.59 -6.79
CA GLY A 20 7.35 9.36 -6.88
C GLY A 20 6.61 9.13 -8.20
N GLY A 21 7.32 9.05 -9.32
CA GLY A 21 6.72 8.71 -10.62
C GLY A 21 6.21 7.27 -10.65
N TRP A 22 6.91 6.35 -10.00
CA TRP A 22 6.45 4.97 -9.82
C TRP A 22 5.15 4.92 -9.02
N VAL A 23 5.04 5.65 -7.90
CA VAL A 23 3.81 5.73 -7.10
C VAL A 23 2.64 6.28 -7.92
N ALA A 24 2.84 7.37 -8.67
CA ALA A 24 1.77 7.92 -9.53
C ALA A 24 1.26 6.89 -10.54
N ARG A 25 2.19 6.18 -11.21
CA ARG A 25 1.84 5.16 -12.20
C ARG A 25 1.18 3.95 -11.56
N PHE A 26 1.60 3.56 -10.37
CA PHE A 26 1.02 2.44 -9.62
C PHE A 26 -0.43 2.74 -9.22
N LEU A 27 -0.68 3.90 -8.61
CA LEU A 27 -2.01 4.29 -8.17
C LEU A 27 -2.99 4.44 -9.33
N ALA A 28 -2.54 4.91 -10.49
CA ALA A 28 -3.34 5.00 -11.70
C ALA A 28 -3.46 3.69 -12.50
N SER A 29 -2.87 2.59 -12.02
CA SER A 29 -2.86 1.32 -12.75
C SER A 29 -4.10 0.46 -12.46
N PRO A 30 -4.48 -0.44 -13.38
CA PRO A 30 -5.51 -1.43 -13.11
C PRO A 30 -5.17 -2.27 -11.87
N GLY A 31 -6.06 -2.28 -10.89
CA GLY A 31 -5.92 -2.98 -9.61
C GLY A 31 -5.67 -2.08 -8.41
N SER A 32 -5.12 -0.87 -8.61
CA SER A 32 -5.22 0.20 -7.59
C SER A 32 -6.37 1.15 -7.94
N ASP A 33 -6.50 1.50 -9.24
CA ASP A 33 -7.63 2.25 -9.80
C ASP A 33 -7.92 3.58 -9.07
N ASN A 34 -6.87 4.21 -8.53
CA ASN A 34 -6.93 5.42 -7.70
C ASN A 34 -6.16 6.62 -8.35
N PRO A 35 -6.53 7.08 -9.58
CA PRO A 35 -5.83 8.17 -10.25
C PRO A 35 -5.94 9.52 -9.51
N GLU A 36 -7.06 9.79 -8.84
CA GLU A 36 -7.22 11.03 -8.05
C GLU A 36 -6.26 11.05 -6.84
N LEU A 37 -6.12 9.91 -6.16
CA LEU A 37 -5.13 9.74 -5.10
C LEU A 37 -3.70 9.84 -5.65
N ALA A 38 -3.45 9.38 -6.88
CA ALA A 38 -2.16 9.53 -7.54
C ALA A 38 -1.78 11.01 -7.69
N GLU A 39 -2.72 11.85 -8.13
CA GLU A 39 -2.53 13.29 -8.26
C GLU A 39 -2.32 13.95 -6.88
N GLU A 40 -3.16 13.63 -5.89
CA GLU A 40 -3.03 14.15 -4.54
C GLU A 40 -1.69 13.79 -3.92
N LEU A 41 -1.32 12.50 -3.97
CA LEU A 41 -0.14 12.03 -3.27
C LEU A 41 1.16 12.43 -3.95
N THR A 42 1.16 12.79 -5.24
CA THR A 42 2.40 13.19 -5.94
C THR A 42 2.51 14.69 -6.19
N ALA A 43 1.54 15.46 -5.71
CA ALA A 43 1.62 16.91 -5.64
C ALA A 43 2.84 17.36 -4.80
N PRO A 44 3.76 18.17 -5.37
CA PRO A 44 4.88 18.70 -4.61
C PRO A 44 4.44 19.68 -3.51
N PRO A 45 5.18 19.79 -2.40
CA PRO A 45 6.47 19.14 -2.13
C PRO A 45 6.36 17.85 -1.29
N ARG A 46 6.74 16.71 -1.88
CA ARG A 46 6.79 15.41 -1.19
C ARG A 46 8.05 14.62 -1.51
N TRP A 47 8.55 13.88 -0.53
CA TRP A 47 9.64 12.91 -0.68
C TRP A 47 9.12 11.48 -0.54
N TRP A 48 9.73 10.57 -1.28
CA TRP A 48 9.37 9.15 -1.29
C TRP A 48 10.58 8.30 -0.90
N PHE A 49 10.32 7.29 -0.06
CA PHE A 49 11.34 6.35 0.44
C PHE A 49 10.83 4.92 0.35
N GLY A 50 11.73 3.97 0.11
CA GLY A 50 11.41 2.54 0.11
C GLY A 50 11.79 1.85 -1.19
N PRO A 51 11.27 0.63 -1.44
CA PRO A 51 10.39 -0.11 -0.54
C PRO A 51 11.13 -0.55 0.75
N VAL A 52 10.43 -0.53 1.89
CA VAL A 52 10.96 -0.99 3.19
C VAL A 52 9.99 -1.96 3.86
N ARG A 53 10.50 -2.89 4.70
CA ARG A 53 9.65 -3.79 5.49
C ARG A 53 9.21 -3.13 6.79
N VAL A 54 7.91 -2.92 6.95
CA VAL A 54 7.29 -2.29 8.12
C VAL A 54 6.44 -3.31 8.88
N PRO A 55 6.49 -3.35 10.24
CA PRO A 55 5.57 -4.17 11.03
C PRO A 55 4.11 -3.83 10.74
N LEU A 56 3.24 -4.83 10.57
CA LEU A 56 1.82 -4.59 10.29
C LEU A 56 1.14 -3.77 11.40
N ASP A 57 1.53 -3.99 12.66
CA ASP A 57 0.96 -3.27 13.81
C ASP A 57 1.41 -1.80 13.91
N ALA A 58 2.38 -1.38 13.11
CA ALA A 58 2.77 0.02 13.00
C ALA A 58 2.02 0.77 11.89
N LEU A 59 1.24 0.05 11.06
CA LEU A 59 0.52 0.60 9.91
C LEU A 59 -0.93 0.88 10.29
N HIS A 60 -1.31 2.16 10.20
CA HIS A 60 -2.67 2.63 10.46
C HIS A 60 -3.47 2.60 9.16
N ARG A 61 -4.42 1.68 9.06
CA ARG A 61 -5.32 1.58 7.91
C ARG A 61 -6.28 2.77 7.85
N LEU A 62 -6.49 3.29 6.65
CA LEU A 62 -7.55 4.25 6.38
C LEU A 62 -8.88 3.57 6.04
N ALA A 63 -8.85 2.39 5.42
CA ALA A 63 -10.05 1.67 4.99
C ALA A 63 -10.11 0.25 5.58
N GLY A 64 -11.32 -0.24 5.85
CA GLY A 64 -11.56 -1.57 6.41
C GLY A 64 -13.02 -1.84 6.79
N PRO A 65 -13.30 -2.99 7.41
CA PRO A 65 -14.65 -3.34 7.85
C PRO A 65 -15.11 -2.44 9.01
N ALA A 66 -16.42 -2.38 9.23
CA ALA A 66 -17.05 -1.47 10.19
C ALA A 66 -16.58 -1.65 11.66
N ASP A 67 -16.00 -2.80 11.99
CA ASP A 67 -15.47 -3.13 13.32
C ASP A 67 -13.97 -2.82 13.49
N ALA A 68 -13.29 -2.36 12.42
CA ALA A 68 -11.89 -1.95 12.45
C ALA A 68 -11.74 -0.44 12.75
N PRO A 69 -10.64 0.00 13.37
CA PRO A 69 -10.36 1.42 13.58
C PRO A 69 -9.88 2.09 12.28
N VAL A 70 -10.80 2.32 11.35
CA VAL A 70 -10.56 2.87 10.00
C VAL A 70 -11.34 4.16 9.78
N LEU A 71 -10.87 5.02 8.88
CA LEU A 71 -11.57 6.27 8.51
C LEU A 71 -12.68 6.06 7.48
N GLU A 72 -12.54 5.04 6.63
CA GLU A 72 -13.47 4.67 5.57
C GLU A 72 -13.94 3.23 5.77
N VAL A 73 -15.26 3.06 5.90
CA VAL A 73 -15.88 1.74 6.07
C VAL A 73 -16.22 1.19 4.69
N VAL A 74 -15.65 0.02 4.37
CA VAL A 74 -15.95 -0.74 3.15
C VAL A 74 -17.03 -1.77 3.47
N ASP A 75 -17.88 -2.10 2.48
CA ASP A 75 -18.87 -3.17 2.62
C ASP A 75 -18.19 -4.49 3.01
N GLU A 76 -18.79 -5.23 3.94
CA GLU A 76 -18.18 -6.40 4.56
C GLU A 76 -18.03 -7.58 3.59
N GLU A 77 -18.98 -7.78 2.67
CA GLU A 77 -18.92 -8.88 1.69
C GLU A 77 -17.87 -8.57 0.61
N GLU A 78 -17.88 -7.35 0.05
CA GLU A 78 -16.89 -6.91 -0.95
C GLU A 78 -15.46 -6.92 -0.36
N TRP A 79 -15.30 -6.39 0.86
CA TRP A 79 -14.03 -6.41 1.57
C TRP A 79 -13.52 -7.84 1.80
N ARG A 80 -14.42 -8.77 2.13
CA ARG A 80 -14.05 -10.13 2.48
C ARG A 80 -13.61 -10.93 1.26
N ASP A 81 -14.35 -10.85 0.16
CA ASP A 81 -14.05 -11.61 -1.05
C ASP A 81 -12.66 -11.22 -1.61
N ASP A 82 -12.38 -9.92 -1.70
CA ASP A 82 -11.08 -9.40 -2.16
C ASP A 82 -9.92 -9.81 -1.26
N VAL A 83 -10.16 -9.86 0.05
CA VAL A 83 -9.16 -10.26 1.04
C VAL A 83 -8.91 -11.77 1.01
N ASP A 84 -9.96 -12.58 0.92
CA ASP A 84 -9.86 -14.04 0.96
C ASP A 84 -9.18 -14.56 -0.32
N ASP A 85 -9.50 -13.99 -1.50
CA ASP A 85 -8.82 -14.32 -2.76
C ASP A 85 -7.32 -13.98 -2.70
N LEU A 86 -6.99 -12.80 -2.16
CA LEU A 86 -5.60 -12.38 -2.05
C LEU A 86 -4.83 -13.17 -0.98
N ALA A 87 -5.46 -13.49 0.14
CA ALA A 87 -4.86 -14.30 1.20
C ALA A 87 -4.51 -15.70 0.68
N GLY A 88 -5.41 -16.33 -0.08
CA GLY A 88 -5.14 -17.60 -0.74
C GLY A 88 -3.94 -17.54 -1.68
N LEU A 89 -3.81 -16.47 -2.48
CA LEU A 89 -2.63 -16.29 -3.35
C LEU A 89 -1.32 -16.17 -2.55
N VAL A 90 -1.34 -15.43 -1.44
CA VAL A 90 -0.17 -15.27 -0.55
C VAL A 90 0.22 -16.61 0.08
N GLU A 91 -0.74 -17.32 0.66
CA GLU A 91 -0.51 -18.59 1.37
C GLU A 91 -0.11 -19.72 0.41
N ASP A 92 -0.88 -19.94 -0.67
CA ASP A 92 -0.75 -21.13 -1.49
C ASP A 92 0.30 -21.00 -2.60
N ALA A 93 0.52 -19.77 -3.11
CA ALA A 93 1.44 -19.52 -4.22
C ALA A 93 2.75 -18.83 -3.81
N GLY A 94 2.91 -18.49 -2.51
CA GLY A 94 4.07 -17.73 -2.02
C GLY A 94 4.16 -16.34 -2.67
N PHE A 95 3.00 -15.78 -3.02
CA PHE A 95 2.89 -14.53 -3.76
C PHE A 95 3.36 -13.34 -2.92
N GLU A 96 4.29 -12.54 -3.45
CA GLU A 96 4.69 -11.27 -2.85
C GLU A 96 3.82 -10.14 -3.45
N PRO A 97 2.89 -9.54 -2.66
CA PRO A 97 2.08 -8.46 -3.17
C PRO A 97 2.92 -7.20 -3.41
N PRO A 98 2.47 -6.29 -4.31
CA PRO A 98 3.10 -4.99 -4.45
C PRO A 98 3.18 -4.26 -3.11
N PRO A 99 4.12 -3.32 -2.91
CA PRO A 99 4.23 -2.58 -1.65
C PRO A 99 3.00 -1.70 -1.41
N VAL A 100 2.58 -1.57 -0.15
CA VAL A 100 1.53 -0.62 0.25
C VAL A 100 2.04 0.82 0.13
N ILE A 101 1.14 1.77 -0.16
CA ILE A 101 1.49 3.19 -0.21
C ILE A 101 1.12 3.82 1.13
N VAL A 102 2.10 4.48 1.75
CA VAL A 102 1.98 4.95 3.13
C VAL A 102 2.43 6.40 3.22
N SER A 103 1.64 7.25 3.87
CA SER A 103 2.10 8.58 4.27
C SER A 103 2.59 8.60 5.71
N VAL A 104 3.66 9.36 5.96
CA VAL A 104 4.12 9.69 7.30
C VAL A 104 3.47 11.00 7.74
N ARG A 105 2.50 10.92 8.65
CA ARG A 105 1.73 12.08 9.14
C ARG A 105 1.81 12.16 10.65
N GLY A 106 2.35 13.25 11.21
CA GLY A 106 2.43 13.45 12.66
C GLY A 106 3.14 12.32 13.43
N GLY A 107 4.11 11.64 12.80
CA GLY A 107 4.81 10.48 13.36
C GLY A 107 4.09 9.14 13.22
N GLN A 108 2.93 9.11 12.56
CA GLN A 108 2.17 7.88 12.27
C GLN A 108 2.38 7.45 10.81
N LEU A 109 2.33 6.14 10.59
CA LEU A 109 2.36 5.53 9.26
C LEU A 109 0.94 5.20 8.82
N VAL A 110 0.40 5.99 7.90
CA VAL A 110 -0.99 5.90 7.44
C VAL A 110 -1.04 5.22 6.07
N VAL A 111 -1.81 4.15 5.93
CA VAL A 111 -1.93 3.38 4.67
C VAL A 111 -2.94 4.05 3.76
N GLU A 112 -2.43 4.67 2.69
CA GLU A 112 -3.22 5.37 1.66
C GLU A 112 -3.81 4.38 0.65
N ASP A 113 -3.01 3.39 0.25
CA ASP A 113 -3.40 2.36 -0.72
C ASP A 113 -2.85 0.98 -0.33
N GLY A 114 -3.65 -0.06 -0.53
CA GLY A 114 -3.31 -1.44 -0.20
C GLY A 114 -3.87 -1.96 1.12
N ASN A 115 -5.00 -1.42 1.60
CA ASN A 115 -5.67 -1.87 2.82
C ASN A 115 -6.08 -3.35 2.75
N HIS A 116 -6.63 -3.83 1.63
CA HIS A 116 -6.91 -5.27 1.40
C HIS A 116 -5.63 -6.12 1.43
N ARG A 117 -4.54 -5.65 0.80
CA ARG A 117 -3.22 -6.32 0.83
C ARG A 117 -2.67 -6.47 2.23
N LEU A 118 -2.83 -5.43 3.05
CA LEU A 118 -2.43 -5.46 4.45
C LEU A 118 -3.23 -6.50 5.25
N GLU A 119 -4.54 -6.56 5.03
CA GLU A 119 -5.42 -7.53 5.70
C GLU A 119 -5.12 -8.97 5.25
N ALA A 120 -4.95 -9.19 3.95
CA ALA A 120 -4.59 -10.51 3.41
C ALA A 120 -3.27 -11.03 4.01
N LEU A 121 -2.24 -10.18 4.09
CA LEU A 121 -0.98 -10.51 4.75
C LEU A 121 -1.17 -10.86 6.23
N ARG A 122 -2.05 -10.12 6.94
CA ARG A 122 -2.37 -10.38 8.34
C ARG A 122 -3.05 -11.72 8.54
N ARG A 123 -4.04 -12.07 7.69
CA ARG A 123 -4.74 -13.35 7.73
C ARG A 123 -3.83 -14.53 7.40
N ALA A 124 -2.92 -14.32 6.45
CA ALA A 124 -1.86 -15.26 6.07
C ALA A 124 -0.74 -15.40 7.12
N GLY A 125 -0.86 -14.74 8.28
CA GLY A 125 0.09 -14.88 9.40
C GLY A 125 1.41 -14.15 9.21
N HIS A 126 1.52 -13.22 8.25
CA HIS A 126 2.69 -12.36 8.12
C HIS A 126 2.69 -11.24 9.16
N GLU A 127 3.88 -10.87 9.64
CA GLU A 127 4.03 -9.79 10.63
C GLU A 127 4.49 -8.46 10.01
N ARG A 128 4.84 -8.45 8.72
CA ARG A 128 5.36 -7.26 8.02
C ARG A 128 4.87 -7.18 6.59
N ALA A 129 4.72 -5.95 6.11
CA ALA A 129 4.47 -5.63 4.70
C ALA A 129 5.64 -4.83 4.10
N TRP A 130 5.81 -4.92 2.78
CA TRP A 130 6.61 -3.96 2.03
C TRP A 130 5.82 -2.67 1.87
N ALA A 131 6.46 -1.52 2.09
CA ALA A 131 5.82 -0.22 2.02
C ALA A 131 6.71 0.80 1.29
N VAL A 132 6.07 1.70 0.54
CA VAL A 132 6.66 2.93 0.00
C VAL A 132 6.12 4.10 0.83
N LEU A 133 7.02 4.88 1.43
CA LEU A 133 6.71 5.92 2.40
C LEU A 133 6.80 7.31 1.76
N GLY A 134 5.71 8.07 1.81
CA GLY A 134 5.63 9.48 1.44
C GLY A 134 5.76 10.38 2.66
N VAL A 135 6.59 11.43 2.57
CA VAL A 135 6.78 12.42 3.63
C VAL A 135 6.60 13.82 3.05
N ASP A 136 5.71 14.60 3.64
CA ASP A 136 5.53 16.00 3.28
C ASP A 136 6.74 16.83 3.72
N ARG A 137 7.16 17.79 2.88
CA ARG A 137 8.37 18.58 3.11
C ARG A 137 8.27 19.55 4.30
N ASP A 138 7.08 19.77 4.85
CA ASP A 138 6.81 20.77 5.89
C ASP A 138 6.57 20.17 7.30
N ALA A 139 7.15 19.00 7.60
CA ALA A 139 7.15 18.40 8.94
C ALA A 139 8.21 19.02 9.88
#